data_AF-A0A2Z2KK54-F1
#
_entry.id   AF-A0A2Z2KK54-F1
#
_cell.length_a   1.000
_cell.length_b   1.000
_cell.length_c   1.000
_cell.angle_alpha   90.00
_cell.angle_beta   90.00
_cell.angle_gamma   90.00
#
_symmetry.space_group_name_H-M   'P 1'
#
loop_
_entity.id
_entity.type
_entity.pdbx_description
1 polymer ?
#
loop_
_entity_poly.entity_id
_entity_poly.type
_entity_poly.pdbx_seq_one_letter_code
_entity_poly.pdbx_strand_id
1 'polypeptide(L)'
;MVHQASSRDDHRRDYREDELFLTIESLRSELLEVAQERSLSDRVVLELSERLDGYIVMAQNRMMDKLRSHKAGTASYPGSSRNHSITISQ
;
A
#
# COMPACT_ATOMS: atom_id res chain seq x y z
N MET A 1 4.11 31.02 2.67
CA MET A 1 2.82 30.46 2.21
C MET A 1 3.05 29.11 1.55
N VAL A 2 3.18 28.00 2.30
CA VAL A 2 3.48 26.66 1.71
C VAL A 2 2.61 25.52 2.26
N HIS A 3 1.68 25.77 3.18
CA HIS A 3 0.87 24.71 3.80
C HIS A 3 -0.35 24.26 2.99
N GLN A 4 -0.63 24.84 1.82
CA GLN A 4 -1.87 24.54 1.07
C GLN A 4 -1.69 23.52 -0.07
N ALA A 5 -0.46 23.21 -0.49
CA ALA A 5 -0.19 22.23 -1.54
C ALA A 5 -0.30 20.78 -1.01
N SER A 6 0.23 20.51 0.19
CA SER A 6 0.30 19.15 0.76
C SER A 6 -1.07 18.48 0.90
N SER A 7 -2.08 19.21 1.39
CA SER A 7 -3.43 18.64 1.62
C SER A 7 -4.14 18.24 0.32
N ARG A 8 -3.92 18.94 -0.80
CA ARG A 8 -4.56 18.61 -2.08
C ARG A 8 -4.00 17.34 -2.70
N ASP A 9 -2.69 17.12 -2.55
CA ASP A 9 -2.01 15.95 -3.09
C ASP A 9 -2.33 14.67 -2.29
N ASP A 10 -2.51 14.80 -0.97
CA ASP A 10 -2.93 13.70 -0.11
C ASP A 10 -4.35 13.22 -0.44
N HIS A 11 -5.33 14.13 -0.57
CA HIS A 11 -6.70 13.75 -0.95
C HIS A 11 -6.75 13.07 -2.33
N ARG A 12 -6.03 13.61 -3.32
CA ARG A 12 -5.97 13.03 -4.67
C ARG A 12 -5.37 11.62 -4.67
N ARG A 13 -4.42 11.35 -3.77
CA ARG A 13 -3.83 10.03 -3.59
C ARG A 13 -4.83 9.06 -2.99
N ASP A 14 -5.56 9.47 -1.95
CA ASP A 14 -6.58 8.64 -1.28
C ASP A 14 -7.68 8.24 -2.27
N TYR A 15 -8.21 9.18 -3.07
CA TYR A 15 -9.20 8.87 -4.11
C TYR A 15 -8.70 7.82 -5.13
N ARG A 16 -7.42 7.89 -5.54
CA ARG A 16 -6.83 6.91 -6.48
C ARG A 16 -6.60 5.53 -5.87
N GLU A 17 -6.54 5.47 -4.56
CA GLU A 17 -6.42 4.22 -3.83
C GLU A 17 -7.80 3.60 -3.60
N ASP A 18 -8.80 4.41 -3.27
CA ASP A 18 -10.19 4.00 -3.22
C ASP A 18 -10.66 3.45 -4.57
N GLU A 19 -10.36 4.12 -5.69
CA GLU A 19 -10.65 3.62 -7.04
C GLU A 19 -9.99 2.28 -7.34
N LEU A 20 -8.76 2.07 -6.85
CA LEU A 20 -8.06 0.80 -6.99
C LEU A 20 -8.78 -0.31 -6.21
N PHE A 21 -9.14 -0.05 -4.96
CA PHE A 21 -9.87 -1.02 -4.14
C PHE A 21 -11.25 -1.35 -4.72
N LEU A 22 -11.97 -0.35 -5.23
CA LEU A 22 -13.24 -0.57 -5.93
C LEU A 22 -13.07 -1.44 -7.17
N THR A 23 -11.99 -1.24 -7.93
CA THR A 23 -11.68 -2.06 -9.11
C THR A 23 -11.38 -3.51 -8.73
N ILE A 24 -10.59 -3.71 -7.67
CA ILE A 24 -10.27 -5.04 -7.14
C ILE A 24 -11.55 -5.75 -6.68
N GLU A 25 -12.44 -5.07 -5.97
CA GLU A 25 -13.68 -5.66 -5.48
C GLU A 25 -14.64 -6.01 -6.62
N SER A 26 -14.75 -5.13 -7.61
CA SER A 26 -15.56 -5.39 -8.81
C SER A 26 -15.09 -6.65 -9.53
N LEU A 27 -13.77 -6.80 -9.74
CA LEU A 27 -13.20 -7.97 -10.39
C LEU A 27 -13.33 -9.24 -9.54
N ARG A 28 -13.25 -9.15 -8.21
CA ARG A 28 -13.51 -10.28 -7.31
C ARG A 28 -14.93 -10.81 -7.45
N SER A 29 -15.91 -9.90 -7.43
CA SER A 29 -17.33 -10.28 -7.59
C SER A 29 -17.58 -10.90 -8.95
N GLU A 30 -17.09 -10.29 -10.03
CA GLU A 30 -17.22 -10.83 -11.38
C GLU A 30 -16.56 -12.21 -11.52
N LEU A 31 -15.35 -12.39 -11.02
CA LEU A 31 -14.65 -13.68 -11.04
C LEU A 31 -15.43 -14.75 -10.27
N LEU A 32 -15.98 -14.40 -9.10
CA LEU A 32 -16.78 -15.32 -8.29
C LEU A 32 -18.07 -15.72 -9.02
N GLU A 33 -18.74 -14.79 -9.67
CA GLU A 33 -19.94 -15.06 -10.47
C GLU A 33 -19.62 -15.99 -11.65
N VAL A 34 -18.59 -15.67 -12.45
CA VAL A 34 -18.23 -16.48 -13.63
C VAL A 34 -17.73 -17.87 -13.24
N ALA A 35 -16.93 -17.98 -12.17
CA ALA A 35 -16.41 -19.26 -11.70
C ALA A 35 -17.48 -20.18 -11.08
N GLN A 36 -18.63 -19.65 -10.69
CA GLN A 36 -19.78 -20.47 -10.28
C GLN A 36 -20.47 -21.14 -11.47
N GLU A 37 -20.48 -20.50 -12.63
CA GLU A 37 -21.17 -20.99 -13.83
C GLU A 37 -20.25 -21.78 -14.77
N ARG A 38 -18.92 -21.63 -14.64
CA ARG A 38 -17.93 -22.18 -15.55
C ARG A 38 -16.86 -22.98 -14.85
N SER A 39 -16.12 -23.78 -15.62
CA SER A 39 -14.92 -24.46 -15.11
C SER A 39 -13.86 -23.43 -14.70
N LEU A 40 -13.10 -23.72 -13.65
CA LEU A 40 -11.93 -22.91 -13.27
C LEU A 40 -10.82 -22.91 -14.33
N SER A 41 -10.84 -23.89 -15.24
CA SER A 41 -9.95 -23.95 -16.40
C SER A 41 -10.50 -23.19 -17.63
N ASP A 42 -11.70 -22.60 -17.52
CA ASP A 42 -12.27 -21.79 -18.60
C ASP A 42 -11.40 -20.55 -18.80
N ARG A 43 -11.13 -20.24 -20.07
CA ARG A 43 -10.27 -19.14 -20.45
C ARG A 43 -10.72 -17.80 -19.85
N VAL A 44 -12.03 -17.57 -19.75
CA VAL A 44 -12.58 -16.33 -19.19
C VAL A 44 -12.29 -16.23 -17.69
N VAL A 45 -12.39 -17.35 -16.97
CA VAL A 45 -12.06 -17.40 -15.53
C VAL A 45 -10.57 -17.12 -15.32
N LEU A 46 -9.70 -17.70 -16.16
CA LEU A 46 -8.26 -17.49 -16.08
C LEU A 46 -7.84 -16.05 -16.42
N GLU A 47 -8.40 -15.47 -17.48
CA GLU A 47 -8.11 -14.08 -17.87
C GLU A 47 -8.58 -13.08 -16.79
N LEU A 48 -9.76 -13.33 -16.19
CA LEU A 48 -10.25 -12.52 -15.07
C LEU A 48 -9.38 -12.68 -13.82
N SER A 49 -8.95 -13.90 -13.48
CA SER A 49 -8.08 -14.14 -12.33
C SER A 49 -6.71 -13.48 -12.51
N GLU A 50 -6.09 -13.60 -13.68
CA GLU A 50 -4.79 -12.97 -13.97
C GLU A 50 -4.89 -11.45 -13.88
N ARG A 51 -5.98 -10.87 -14.41
CA ARG A 51 -6.23 -9.44 -14.31
C ARG A 51 -6.37 -8.98 -12.86
N LEU A 52 -7.14 -9.71 -12.05
CA LEU A 52 -7.32 -9.43 -10.63
C LEU A 52 -5.98 -9.49 -9.88
N ASP A 53 -5.17 -10.53 -10.12
CA ASP A 53 -3.86 -10.70 -9.50
C ASP A 53 -2.93 -9.52 -9.81
N GLY A 54 -2.96 -9.01 -11.05
CA GLY A 54 -2.22 -7.81 -11.44
C GLY A 54 -2.58 -6.58 -10.58
N TYR A 55 -3.86 -6.37 -10.30
CA TYR A 55 -4.30 -5.26 -9.43
C TYR A 55 -3.95 -5.49 -7.96
N ILE A 56 -4.01 -6.74 -7.46
CA ILE A 56 -3.59 -7.09 -6.10
C ILE A 56 -2.11 -6.78 -5.89
N VAL A 57 -1.25 -7.21 -6.81
CA VAL A 57 0.19 -6.90 -6.76
C VAL A 57 0.42 -5.40 -6.79
N MET A 58 -0.31 -4.66 -7.62
CA MET A 58 -0.22 -3.20 -7.66
C MET A 58 -0.61 -2.56 -6.31
N ALA A 59 -1.67 -3.04 -5.65
CA ALA A 59 -2.08 -2.57 -4.32
C ALA A 59 -1.01 -2.86 -3.25
N GLN A 60 -0.45 -4.08 -3.28
CA GLN A 60 0.63 -4.48 -2.36
C GLN A 60 1.88 -3.62 -2.54
N ASN A 61 2.26 -3.32 -3.78
CA ASN A 61 3.40 -2.44 -4.08
C ASN A 61 3.18 -1.03 -3.50
N ARG A 62 1.99 -0.44 -3.70
CA ARG A 62 1.65 0.87 -3.12
C ARG A 62 1.73 0.86 -1.59
N MET A 63 1.26 -0.20 -0.94
CA MET A 63 1.36 -0.35 0.51
C MET A 63 2.82 -0.41 0.96
N MET A 64 3.67 -1.18 0.27
CA MET A 64 5.10 -1.25 0.59
C MET A 64 5.81 0.10 0.41
N ASP A 65 5.47 0.87 -0.62
CA ASP A 65 6.05 2.19 -0.86
C ASP A 65 5.70 3.18 0.25
N LYS A 66 4.47 3.13 0.77
CA LYS A 66 4.06 3.92 1.95
C LYS A 66 4.90 3.56 3.17
N LEU A 67 5.06 2.26 3.46
CA LEU A 67 5.86 1.78 4.59
C LEU A 67 7.34 2.22 4.48
N ARG A 68 7.93 2.15 3.28
CA ARG A 68 9.30 2.61 3.02
C ARG A 68 9.45 4.12 3.21
N SER A 69 8.47 4.90 2.75
CA SER A 69 8.45 6.35 2.91
C SER A 69 8.40 6.77 4.38
N HIS A 70 7.61 6.07 5.21
CA HIS A 70 7.58 6.32 6.65
C HIS A 70 8.88 5.93 7.37
N LYS A 71 9.59 4.90 6.90
CA LYS A 71 10.89 4.49 7.47
C LYS A 71 12.04 5.46 7.13
N ALA A 72 11.97 6.15 6.00
CA ALA A 72 12.96 7.17 5.64
C ALA A 72 12.84 8.44 6.52
N GLY A 73 11.64 8.76 7.02
CA GLY A 73 11.41 9.92 7.88
C GLY A 73 11.90 9.77 9.33
N THR A 74 12.07 8.54 9.84
CA THR A 74 12.51 8.29 11.23
C THR A 74 14.02 8.13 11.37
N ALA A 75 14.76 7.99 10.27
CA ALA A 75 16.22 7.83 10.28
C ALA A 75 17.00 9.16 10.38
N SER A 76 16.32 10.31 10.46
CA SER A 76 16.93 11.64 10.61
C SER A 76 16.76 12.22 12.01
N TYR A 77 17.39 11.60 13.02
CA TYR A 77 17.70 12.26 14.29
C TYR A 77 19.12 11.87 14.75
N PRO A 78 20.16 12.69 14.54
CA PRO A 78 21.41 12.59 15.28
C PRO A 78 21.26 13.38 16.58
N GLY A 79 20.57 12.80 17.56
CA GLY A 79 20.27 13.43 18.84
C GLY A 79 20.97 12.76 20.01
N SER A 80 22.31 12.81 20.02
CA SER A 80 23.22 12.72 21.18
C SER A 80 22.61 12.27 22.53
N SER A 81 22.55 10.96 22.79
CA SER A 81 22.40 10.46 24.17
C SER A 81 23.76 10.51 24.87
N ARG A 82 23.99 11.58 25.63
CA ARG A 82 25.20 11.81 26.41
C ARG A 82 25.15 10.89 27.63
N ASN A 83 25.84 9.75 27.55
CA ASN A 83 26.01 8.82 28.67
C ASN A 83 26.80 9.52 29.79
N HIS A 84 26.15 9.81 30.92
CA HIS A 84 26.84 10.24 32.12
C HIS A 84 27.42 9.00 32.81
N SER A 85 28.73 8.78 32.66
CA SER A 85 29.49 7.81 33.44
C SER A 85 29.63 8.33 34.87
N ILE A 86 29.08 7.61 35.85
CA ILE A 86 29.37 7.84 37.27
C ILE A 86 30.53 6.91 37.62
N THR A 87 31.73 7.47 37.75
CA THR A 87 32.90 6.76 38.28
C THR A 87 32.76 6.68 39.80
N ILE A 88 32.66 5.47 40.33
CA ILE A 88 32.77 5.20 41.77
C ILE A 88 34.26 4.97 42.06
N SER A 89 34.88 5.86 42.80
CA SER A 89 36.23 5.68 43.35
C SER A 89 36.16 4.85 44.63
N GLN A 90 37.10 3.91 44.77
CA GLN A 90 37.31 3.05 45.95
C GLN A 90 37.89 3.82 47.13
#